data_AF-A0A7J9H6T2-F1
#
_entry.id   AF-A0A7J9H6T2-F1
#
_cell.length_a   1.000
_cell.length_b   1.000
_cell.length_c   1.000
_cell.angle_alpha   90.00
_cell.angle_beta   90.00
_cell.angle_gamma   90.00
#
_symmetry.space_group_name_H-M   'P 1'
#
loop_
_entity.id
_entity.type
_entity.pdbx_description
1 polymer ?
#
loop_
_entity_poly.entity_id
_entity_poly.type
_entity_poly.pdbx_seq_one_letter_code
_entity_poly.pdbx_strand_id
1 'polypeptide(L)'
;MLYWPMPNVMYVEGYALDRFAQGLWALQPVHQNKVGLVLDAGIEEHLRVRHLQVADATRASLGLPVVEYAVTDTPLEVEKWVNPTTGQSTGRIKHPDSLLRAVENLVKRSQVDAVAVVGRFPDDEVDDLDDYRLGIGIDILAGVEAIISHLVVKEFQIPCAHAPAVSPLPLTSSLSPKSAAEEIGYTFLPCVLAGLSNAPQYLVKNPESLAKGCILASDVDSVILPVDACGGDGALAFARSKRNKPLIICVEENETVLNDTADKLGIKVVRVSNYWEAIGVVAAHKAGIDPNSLRRNKIRNIQCLSDVQANGFAVSTASSVT
;
A
#
# COMPACT_ATOMS: atom_id res chain seq x y z
N MET A 1 -6.52 -13.83 2.26
CA MET A 1 -7.06 -12.56 2.81
C MET A 1 -8.56 -12.47 2.54
N LEU A 2 -9.37 -12.19 3.57
CA LEU A 2 -10.81 -12.00 3.39
C LEU A 2 -11.06 -10.60 2.80
N TYR A 3 -11.76 -10.53 1.67
CA TYR A 3 -12.18 -9.25 1.10
C TYR A 3 -13.41 -8.74 1.84
N TRP A 4 -13.34 -7.50 2.33
CA TRP A 4 -14.48 -6.77 2.89
C TRP A 4 -14.78 -5.54 2.01
N PRO A 5 -15.91 -5.49 1.29
CA PRO A 5 -16.22 -4.40 0.39
C PRO A 5 -16.44 -3.10 1.18
N MET A 6 -15.63 -2.08 0.89
CA MET A 6 -15.79 -0.74 1.45
C MET A 6 -15.91 0.28 0.32
N PRO A 7 -16.98 1.10 0.29
CA PRO A 7 -17.21 2.07 -0.80
C PRO A 7 -16.23 3.26 -0.78
N ASN A 8 -15.46 3.41 0.30
CA ASN A 8 -14.53 4.51 0.54
C ASN A 8 -13.07 4.05 0.63
N VAL A 9 -12.74 2.90 0.05
CA VAL A 9 -11.36 2.37 -0.01
C VAL A 9 -10.98 2.15 -1.47
N MET A 10 -9.79 2.63 -1.83
CA MET A 10 -9.20 2.39 -3.15
C MET A 10 -8.06 1.40 -3.01
N TYR A 11 -8.01 0.43 -3.92
CA TYR A 11 -6.95 -0.57 -3.98
C TYR A 11 -5.85 -0.09 -4.93
N VAL A 12 -4.68 0.25 -4.38
CA VAL A 12 -3.58 0.89 -5.12
C VAL A 12 -2.28 0.13 -4.87
N GLU A 13 -1.54 -0.15 -5.92
CA GLU A 13 -0.23 -0.80 -5.85
C GLU A 13 0.83 0.14 -5.24
N GLY A 14 1.84 -0.42 -4.57
CA GLY A 14 2.83 0.35 -3.78
C GLY A 14 3.59 1.41 -4.58
N TYR A 15 4.11 1.07 -5.75
CA TYR A 15 4.80 2.04 -6.61
C TYR A 15 3.84 3.11 -7.17
N ALA A 16 2.62 2.74 -7.55
CA ALA A 16 1.60 3.74 -7.90
C ALA A 16 1.30 4.69 -6.75
N LEU A 17 1.24 4.18 -5.51
CA LEU A 17 1.05 4.99 -4.30
C LEU A 17 2.22 5.94 -4.05
N ASP A 18 3.46 5.50 -4.29
CA ASP A 18 4.65 6.36 -4.20
C ASP A 18 4.60 7.49 -5.24
N ARG A 19 4.24 7.17 -6.49
CA ARG A 19 4.08 8.17 -7.56
C ARG A 19 2.94 9.15 -7.29
N PHE A 20 1.84 8.66 -6.74
CA PHE A 20 0.75 9.48 -6.25
C PHE A 20 1.23 10.43 -5.14
N ALA A 21 1.91 9.93 -4.11
CA ALA A 21 2.44 10.75 -3.01
C ALA A 21 3.43 11.82 -3.48
N GLN A 22 4.22 11.52 -4.52
CA GLN A 22 5.12 12.48 -5.19
C GLN A 22 4.39 13.56 -6.00
N GLY A 23 3.06 13.46 -6.16
CA GLY A 23 2.25 14.36 -6.98
C GLY A 23 2.45 14.15 -8.49
N LEU A 24 3.06 13.03 -8.89
CA LEU A 24 3.31 12.71 -10.29
C LEU A 24 2.09 12.08 -10.93
N TRP A 25 1.35 11.27 -10.18
CA TRP A 25 0.15 10.56 -10.65
C TRP A 25 -1.09 11.04 -9.88
N ALA A 26 -2.25 11.01 -10.54
CA ALA A 26 -3.55 11.13 -9.88
C ALA A 26 -4.31 9.80 -9.94
N LEU A 27 -5.18 9.57 -8.96
CA LEU A 27 -6.03 8.39 -8.89
C LEU A 27 -7.42 8.73 -9.42
N GLN A 28 -7.87 8.02 -10.46
CA GLN A 28 -9.20 8.18 -11.02
C GLN A 28 -10.10 7.02 -10.56
N PRO A 29 -11.07 7.27 -9.65
CA PRO A 29 -12.05 6.25 -9.28
C PRO A 29 -12.82 5.77 -10.51
N VAL A 30 -13.12 4.47 -10.52
CA VAL A 30 -13.89 3.81 -11.59
C VAL A 30 -15.06 3.04 -10.98
N HIS A 31 -16.09 2.83 -11.79
CA HIS A 31 -17.19 1.95 -11.38
C HIS A 31 -16.76 0.47 -11.43
N GLN A 32 -16.05 0.09 -12.50
CA GLN A 32 -15.62 -1.27 -12.76
C GLN A 32 -14.48 -1.29 -13.79
N ASN A 33 -13.45 -2.09 -13.56
CA ASN A 33 -12.35 -2.37 -14.50
C ASN A 33 -12.62 -3.64 -15.32
N LYS A 34 -12.02 -3.79 -16.49
CA LYS A 34 -11.81 -5.10 -17.12
C LYS A 34 -10.52 -5.71 -16.60
N VAL A 35 -10.61 -6.85 -15.91
CA VAL A 35 -9.45 -7.49 -15.28
C VAL A 35 -8.92 -8.62 -16.16
N GLY A 36 -7.64 -8.54 -16.55
CA GLY A 36 -6.90 -9.64 -17.18
C GLY A 36 -6.16 -10.48 -16.14
N LEU A 37 -5.99 -11.77 -16.41
CA LEU A 37 -5.24 -12.69 -15.53
C LEU A 37 -4.00 -13.22 -16.24
N VAL A 38 -2.80 -13.01 -15.69
CA VAL A 38 -1.58 -13.67 -16.15
C VAL A 38 -1.27 -14.84 -15.24
N LEU A 39 -1.06 -16.02 -15.82
CA LEU A 39 -0.63 -17.22 -15.11
C LEU A 39 0.79 -17.58 -15.53
N ASP A 40 1.68 -17.77 -14.57
CA ASP A 40 3.03 -18.25 -14.84
C ASP A 40 3.01 -19.68 -15.43
N ALA A 41 3.77 -19.88 -16.51
CA ALA A 41 3.97 -21.16 -17.16
C ALA A 41 4.55 -22.22 -16.21
N GLY A 42 5.30 -21.79 -15.19
CA GLY A 42 5.88 -22.65 -14.16
C GLY A 42 4.84 -23.26 -13.20
N ILE A 43 3.60 -22.77 -13.19
CA ILE A 43 2.55 -23.31 -12.31
C ILE A 43 2.12 -24.69 -12.79
N GLU A 44 2.17 -25.67 -11.88
CA GLU A 44 1.69 -27.03 -12.07
C GLU A 44 0.21 -27.05 -12.46
N GLU A 45 -0.19 -28.03 -13.29
CA GLU A 45 -1.54 -28.10 -13.84
C GLU A 45 -2.64 -28.03 -12.76
N HIS A 46 -2.48 -28.78 -11.67
CA HIS A 46 -3.47 -28.81 -10.60
C HIS A 46 -3.59 -27.46 -9.87
N LEU A 47 -2.49 -26.75 -9.61
CA LEU A 47 -2.51 -25.41 -9.02
C LEU A 47 -3.12 -24.41 -10.00
N ARG A 48 -2.79 -24.51 -11.29
CA ARG A 48 -3.36 -23.65 -12.35
C ARG A 48 -4.89 -23.79 -12.41
N VAL A 49 -5.40 -25.02 -12.38
CA VAL A 49 -6.84 -25.29 -12.35
C VAL A 49 -7.49 -24.66 -11.11
N ARG A 50 -6.84 -24.69 -9.93
CA ARG A 50 -7.37 -24.03 -8.73
C ARG A 50 -7.49 -22.52 -8.88
N HIS A 51 -6.50 -21.86 -9.48
CA HIS A 51 -6.56 -20.42 -9.74
C HIS A 51 -7.65 -20.06 -10.77
N LEU A 52 -7.80 -20.87 -11.82
CA LEU A 52 -8.89 -20.69 -12.80
C LEU A 52 -10.28 -20.90 -12.15
N GLN A 53 -10.44 -21.91 -11.29
CA GLN A 53 -11.67 -22.12 -10.52
C GLN A 53 -12.01 -20.92 -9.63
N VAL A 54 -11.01 -20.26 -9.06
CA VAL A 54 -11.22 -19.03 -8.28
C VAL A 54 -11.65 -17.87 -9.17
N ALA A 55 -11.03 -17.70 -10.34
CA ALA A 55 -11.46 -16.72 -11.32
C ALA A 55 -12.93 -16.95 -11.73
N ASP A 56 -13.30 -18.18 -12.09
CA ASP A 56 -14.67 -18.53 -12.45
C ASP A 56 -15.66 -18.35 -11.28
N ALA A 57 -15.27 -18.75 -10.06
CA ALA A 57 -16.10 -18.58 -8.87
C ALA A 57 -16.36 -17.11 -8.56
N THR A 58 -15.35 -16.25 -8.64
CA THR A 58 -15.51 -14.80 -8.39
C THR A 58 -16.36 -14.13 -9.48
N ARG A 59 -16.23 -14.54 -10.74
CA ARG A 59 -17.13 -14.11 -11.83
C ARG A 59 -18.57 -14.50 -11.54
N ALA A 60 -18.81 -15.76 -11.15
CA ALA A 60 -20.15 -16.31 -10.97
C ALA A 60 -20.86 -15.82 -9.70
N SER A 61 -20.13 -15.66 -8.60
CA SER A 61 -20.71 -15.35 -7.28
C SER A 61 -20.63 -13.88 -6.88
N LEU A 62 -19.60 -13.16 -7.34
CA LEU A 62 -19.38 -11.75 -7.03
C LEU A 62 -19.62 -10.83 -8.25
N GLY A 63 -19.81 -11.40 -9.43
CA GLY A 63 -19.97 -10.63 -10.67
C GLY A 63 -18.69 -9.92 -11.12
N LEU A 64 -17.51 -10.44 -10.74
CA LEU A 64 -16.26 -9.76 -11.06
C LEU A 64 -15.95 -9.78 -12.57
N PRO A 65 -15.42 -8.67 -13.11
CA PRO A 65 -15.20 -8.47 -14.55
C PRO A 65 -13.86 -9.05 -15.04
N VAL A 66 -13.57 -10.30 -14.68
CA VAL A 66 -12.38 -11.00 -15.21
C VAL A 66 -12.69 -11.45 -16.63
N VAL A 67 -11.93 -10.97 -17.63
CA VAL A 67 -12.33 -11.11 -19.05
C VAL A 67 -11.54 -12.15 -19.82
N GLU A 68 -10.24 -12.29 -19.55
CA GLU A 68 -9.34 -13.20 -20.28
C GLU A 68 -8.14 -13.55 -19.39
N TYR A 69 -7.52 -14.70 -19.67
CA TYR A 69 -6.22 -15.05 -19.09
C TYR A 69 -5.17 -15.31 -20.17
N ALA A 70 -3.91 -15.01 -19.85
CA ALA A 70 -2.74 -15.37 -20.63
C ALA A 70 -1.79 -16.21 -19.78
N VAL A 71 -1.02 -17.09 -20.44
CA VAL A 71 0.06 -17.83 -19.79
C VAL A 71 1.38 -17.21 -20.26
N THR A 72 2.34 -17.05 -19.35
CA THR A 72 3.69 -16.62 -19.75
C THR A 72 4.31 -17.62 -20.72
N ASP A 73 5.22 -17.17 -21.59
CA ASP A 73 5.87 -18.07 -22.57
C ASP A 73 7.04 -18.86 -21.97
N THR A 74 7.53 -18.42 -20.82
CA THR A 74 8.62 -19.02 -20.05
C THR A 74 8.25 -18.96 -18.56
N PRO A 75 8.59 -19.97 -17.75
CA PRO A 75 8.43 -19.89 -16.30
C PRO A 75 9.11 -18.65 -15.73
N LEU A 76 8.50 -17.96 -14.76
CA LEU A 76 9.11 -16.76 -14.17
C LEU A 76 10.37 -17.08 -13.34
N GLU A 77 10.45 -18.31 -12.81
CA GLU A 77 11.48 -18.78 -11.89
C GLU A 77 11.70 -17.78 -10.74
N VAL A 78 10.72 -17.72 -9.85
CA VAL A 78 10.74 -16.86 -8.66
C VAL A 78 11.79 -17.34 -7.68
N GLU A 79 12.65 -16.43 -7.23
CA GLU A 79 13.58 -16.63 -6.12
C GLU A 79 13.25 -15.63 -5.02
N LYS A 80 13.22 -16.07 -3.76
CA LYS A 80 12.95 -15.24 -2.58
C LYS A 80 14.00 -15.46 -1.49
N TRP A 81 14.30 -14.44 -0.71
CA TRP A 81 15.19 -14.51 0.44
C TRP A 81 14.94 -13.37 1.42
N VAL A 82 15.41 -13.53 2.66
CA VAL A 82 15.44 -12.46 3.65
C VAL A 82 16.80 -11.76 3.58
N ASN A 83 16.79 -10.43 3.51
CA ASN A 83 18.02 -9.66 3.55
C ASN A 83 18.67 -9.77 4.94
N PRO A 84 19.89 -10.31 5.07
CA PRO A 84 20.51 -10.56 6.38
C PRO A 84 20.87 -9.27 7.14
N THR A 85 20.97 -8.15 6.43
CA THR A 85 21.30 -6.85 7.02
C THR A 85 20.06 -6.11 7.49
N THR A 86 18.96 -6.17 6.72
CA THR A 86 17.75 -5.38 6.99
C THR A 86 16.58 -6.17 7.54
N GLY A 87 16.63 -7.51 7.50
CA GLY A 87 15.53 -8.39 7.89
C GLY A 87 14.32 -8.35 6.94
N GLN A 88 14.37 -7.59 5.85
CA GLN A 88 13.26 -7.48 4.89
C GLN A 88 13.22 -8.70 3.96
N SER A 89 12.02 -9.15 3.62
CA SER A 89 11.84 -10.10 2.53
C SER A 89 12.06 -9.42 1.18
N THR A 90 12.71 -10.11 0.27
CA THR A 90 12.99 -9.63 -1.08
C THR A 90 13.20 -10.81 -2.02
N GLY A 91 13.47 -10.52 -3.30
CA GLY A 91 13.88 -11.56 -4.21
C GLY A 91 13.97 -11.08 -5.66
N ARG A 92 13.71 -11.99 -6.61
CA ARG A 92 13.71 -11.68 -8.05
C ARG A 92 12.89 -12.69 -8.85
N ILE A 93 12.59 -12.32 -10.09
CA ILE A 93 12.15 -13.23 -11.14
C ILE A 93 13.23 -13.29 -12.22
N LYS A 94 13.51 -14.46 -12.76
CA LYS A 94 14.56 -14.65 -13.78
C LYS A 94 14.12 -14.21 -15.17
N HIS A 95 12.83 -14.31 -15.48
CA HIS A 95 12.27 -14.04 -16.80
C HIS A 95 11.22 -12.90 -16.78
N PRO A 96 11.60 -11.67 -16.38
CA PRO A 96 10.68 -10.53 -16.31
C PRO A 96 10.10 -10.12 -17.67
N ASP A 97 10.85 -10.35 -18.75
CA ASP A 97 10.42 -10.10 -20.12
C ASP A 97 9.25 -10.99 -20.53
N SER A 98 9.20 -12.23 -20.05
CA SER A 98 8.08 -13.15 -20.28
C SER A 98 6.78 -12.64 -19.64
N LEU A 99 6.88 -12.12 -18.41
CA LEU A 99 5.77 -11.45 -17.73
C LEU A 99 5.27 -10.25 -18.55
N LEU A 100 6.19 -9.35 -18.95
CA LEU A 100 5.81 -8.15 -19.69
C LEU A 100 5.14 -8.49 -21.03
N ARG A 101 5.63 -9.49 -21.77
CA ARG A 101 4.97 -9.96 -23.01
C ARG A 101 3.56 -10.49 -22.76
N ALA A 102 3.35 -11.27 -21.69
CA ALA A 102 2.03 -11.79 -21.35
C ALA A 102 1.04 -10.68 -21.01
N VAL A 103 1.48 -9.69 -20.23
CA VAL A 103 0.68 -8.51 -19.91
C VAL A 103 0.38 -7.68 -21.15
N GLU A 104 1.40 -7.39 -21.96
CA GLU A 104 1.25 -6.60 -23.19
C GLU A 104 0.21 -7.23 -24.13
N ASN A 105 0.20 -8.56 -24.24
CA ASN A 105 -0.79 -9.29 -25.02
C ASN A 105 -2.22 -9.04 -24.51
N LEU A 106 -2.46 -9.10 -23.21
CA LEU A 106 -3.79 -8.83 -22.62
C LEU A 106 -4.21 -7.38 -22.83
N VAL A 107 -3.30 -6.42 -22.65
CA VAL A 107 -3.56 -5.00 -22.86
C VAL A 107 -3.91 -4.72 -24.32
N LYS A 108 -3.13 -5.25 -25.28
CA LYS A 108 -3.36 -5.00 -26.70
C LYS A 108 -4.58 -5.74 -27.27
N ARG A 109 -4.79 -7.00 -26.90
CA ARG A 109 -5.84 -7.84 -27.50
C ARG A 109 -7.21 -7.63 -26.85
N SER A 110 -7.22 -7.53 -25.52
CA SER A 110 -8.45 -7.57 -24.73
C SER A 110 -8.78 -6.22 -24.09
N GLN A 111 -7.88 -5.24 -24.22
CA GLN A 111 -8.04 -3.88 -23.69
C GLN A 111 -8.42 -3.91 -22.21
N VAL A 112 -7.66 -4.69 -21.43
CA VAL A 112 -7.85 -4.79 -19.97
C VAL A 112 -7.44 -3.47 -19.30
N ASP A 113 -8.20 -3.09 -18.29
CA ASP A 113 -7.96 -1.89 -17.49
C ASP A 113 -7.09 -2.18 -16.26
N ALA A 114 -6.98 -3.45 -15.86
CA ALA A 114 -6.21 -3.90 -14.71
C ALA A 114 -5.74 -5.35 -14.91
N VAL A 115 -4.66 -5.75 -14.22
CA VAL A 115 -4.06 -7.08 -14.38
C VAL A 115 -3.80 -7.74 -13.03
N ALA A 116 -4.26 -8.98 -12.88
CA ALA A 116 -3.84 -9.89 -11.82
C ALA A 116 -2.71 -10.78 -12.34
N VAL A 117 -1.61 -10.91 -11.60
CA VAL A 117 -0.50 -11.81 -11.95
C VAL A 117 -0.41 -12.94 -10.93
N VAL A 118 -0.46 -14.18 -11.40
CA VAL A 118 -0.20 -15.37 -10.58
C VAL A 118 1.16 -15.94 -10.96
N GLY A 119 2.13 -15.84 -10.05
CA GLY A 119 3.48 -16.38 -10.22
C GLY A 119 3.64 -17.72 -9.50
N ARG A 120 4.43 -18.67 -10.02
CA ARG A 120 4.83 -19.86 -9.26
C ARG A 120 5.97 -19.48 -8.31
N PHE A 121 5.70 -19.48 -7.01
CA PHE A 121 6.71 -19.21 -5.98
C PHE A 121 7.32 -20.52 -5.51
N PRO A 122 8.56 -20.56 -5.01
CA PRO A 122 9.08 -21.77 -4.37
C PRO A 122 8.26 -22.10 -3.12
N ASP A 123 7.97 -23.39 -2.95
CA ASP A 123 7.31 -23.91 -1.75
C ASP A 123 8.26 -23.80 -0.56
N ASP A 124 7.72 -23.38 0.59
CA ASP A 124 8.48 -23.27 1.84
C ASP A 124 8.40 -24.56 2.64
N GLU A 125 9.42 -24.81 3.46
CA GLU A 125 9.28 -25.75 4.56
C GLU A 125 8.40 -25.12 5.65
N VAL A 126 7.64 -25.93 6.38
CA VAL A 126 6.67 -25.43 7.37
C VAL A 126 7.35 -24.55 8.42
N ASP A 127 8.56 -24.95 8.84
CA ASP A 127 9.36 -24.27 9.86
C ASP A 127 9.78 -22.85 9.42
N ASP A 128 9.93 -22.60 8.11
CA ASP A 128 10.33 -21.29 7.56
C ASP A 128 9.23 -20.23 7.69
N LEU A 129 7.98 -20.64 7.94
CA LEU A 129 6.79 -19.79 7.97
C LEU A 129 6.16 -19.68 9.35
N ASP A 130 6.67 -20.37 10.37
CA ASP A 130 6.01 -20.48 11.67
C ASP A 130 5.80 -19.12 12.34
N ASP A 131 6.81 -18.25 12.37
CA ASP A 131 6.68 -16.91 12.96
C ASP A 131 5.65 -16.05 12.22
N TYR A 132 5.62 -16.13 10.88
CA TYR A 132 4.64 -15.41 10.06
C TYR A 132 3.20 -15.91 10.32
N ARG A 133 3.03 -17.23 10.36
CA ARG A 133 1.74 -17.89 10.65
C ARG A 133 1.25 -17.62 12.08
N LEU A 134 2.16 -17.36 13.00
CA LEU A 134 1.88 -16.90 14.37
C LEU A 134 1.67 -15.37 14.46
N GLY A 135 1.86 -14.63 13.37
CA GLY A 135 1.64 -13.19 13.28
C GLY A 135 2.70 -12.36 13.99
N ILE A 136 3.89 -12.92 14.20
CA ILE A 136 5.06 -12.25 14.82
C ILE A 136 6.25 -12.13 13.86
N GLY A 137 6.20 -12.78 12.70
CA GLY A 137 7.23 -12.76 11.66
C GLY A 137 6.84 -11.93 10.44
N ILE A 138 7.80 -11.82 9.51
CA ILE A 138 7.61 -11.15 8.23
C ILE A 138 6.92 -12.07 7.22
N ASP A 139 6.23 -11.48 6.25
CA ASP A 139 5.82 -12.22 5.05
C ASP A 139 7.04 -12.38 4.12
N ILE A 140 7.50 -13.60 3.92
CA ILE A 140 8.64 -13.93 3.06
C ILE A 140 8.32 -13.85 1.56
N LEU A 141 7.04 -13.82 1.17
CA LEU A 141 6.60 -13.70 -0.21
C LEU A 141 6.49 -12.24 -0.64
N ALA A 142 6.04 -11.37 0.28
CA ALA A 142 5.69 -9.96 0.05
C ALA A 142 6.74 -9.16 -0.76
N GLY A 143 8.04 -9.43 -0.56
CA GLY A 143 9.10 -8.74 -1.28
C GLY A 143 9.09 -9.00 -2.80
N VAL A 144 8.94 -10.27 -3.23
CA VAL A 144 8.94 -10.60 -4.68
C VAL A 144 7.60 -10.27 -5.32
N GLU A 145 6.54 -10.49 -4.56
CA GLU A 145 5.20 -10.02 -4.85
C GLU A 145 5.17 -8.54 -5.26
N ALA A 146 5.76 -7.66 -4.42
CA ALA A 146 5.91 -6.25 -4.74
C ALA A 146 6.75 -6.00 -6.00
N ILE A 147 7.82 -6.77 -6.25
CA ILE A 147 8.65 -6.65 -7.46
C ILE A 147 7.82 -6.95 -8.72
N ILE A 148 6.97 -7.98 -8.67
CA ILE A 148 6.13 -8.39 -9.80
C ILE A 148 5.10 -7.30 -10.13
N SER A 149 4.32 -6.84 -9.14
CA SER A 149 3.31 -5.80 -9.37
C SER A 149 3.95 -4.48 -9.79
N HIS A 150 5.04 -4.07 -9.13
CA HIS A 150 5.80 -2.86 -9.45
C HIS A 150 6.26 -2.87 -10.91
N LEU A 151 6.86 -3.97 -11.37
CA LEU A 151 7.36 -4.09 -12.74
C LEU A 151 6.25 -3.83 -13.77
N VAL A 152 5.06 -4.43 -13.55
CA VAL A 152 3.91 -4.27 -14.43
C VAL A 152 3.34 -2.85 -14.37
N VAL A 153 3.13 -2.30 -13.17
CA VAL A 153 2.61 -0.93 -13.02
C VAL A 153 3.56 0.10 -13.63
N LYS A 154 4.86 -0.09 -13.44
CA LYS A 154 5.88 0.82 -13.99
C LYS A 154 5.89 0.84 -15.51
N GLU A 155 5.75 -0.32 -16.15
CA GLU A 155 5.77 -0.45 -17.60
C GLU A 155 4.45 0.00 -18.24
N PHE A 156 3.32 -0.49 -17.73
CA PHE A 156 2.02 -0.33 -18.39
C PHE A 156 1.14 0.78 -17.80
N GLN A 157 1.45 1.29 -16.61
CA GLN A 157 0.71 2.37 -15.94
C GLN A 157 -0.79 2.07 -15.73
N ILE A 158 -1.11 0.79 -15.57
CA ILE A 158 -2.44 0.30 -15.18
C ILE A 158 -2.38 -0.40 -13.82
N PRO A 159 -3.48 -0.48 -13.05
CA PRO A 159 -3.52 -1.25 -11.82
C PRO A 159 -3.07 -2.69 -11.99
N CYS A 160 -2.16 -3.12 -11.13
CA CYS A 160 -1.71 -4.50 -11.06
C CYS A 160 -1.63 -4.96 -9.62
N ALA A 161 -1.97 -6.22 -9.39
CA ALA A 161 -1.71 -6.91 -8.14
C ALA A 161 -1.37 -8.37 -8.43
N HIS A 162 -0.73 -9.01 -7.47
CA HIS A 162 -0.20 -10.35 -7.61
C HIS A 162 -0.92 -11.33 -6.67
N ALA A 163 -0.82 -12.62 -6.98
CA ALA A 163 -1.09 -13.71 -6.05
C ALA A 163 0.01 -14.77 -6.22
N PRO A 164 0.55 -15.36 -5.13
CA PRO A 164 1.51 -16.43 -5.24
C PRO A 164 0.79 -17.76 -5.45
N ALA A 165 1.19 -18.50 -6.49
CA ALA A 165 0.87 -19.92 -6.58
C ALA A 165 1.93 -20.70 -5.78
N VAL A 166 1.48 -21.22 -4.63
CA VAL A 166 2.25 -22.10 -3.73
C VAL A 166 1.42 -23.35 -3.44
N SER A 167 2.10 -24.43 -3.10
CA SER A 167 1.46 -25.62 -2.56
C SER A 167 0.79 -25.28 -1.21
N PRO A 168 -0.45 -25.73 -0.96
CA PRO A 168 -1.10 -25.49 0.32
C PRO A 168 -0.32 -26.17 1.45
N LEU A 169 -0.12 -25.45 2.55
CA LEU A 169 0.48 -26.00 3.75
C LEU A 169 -0.46 -27.01 4.43
N PRO A 170 0.09 -27.94 5.23
CA PRO A 170 -0.72 -28.79 6.09
C PRO A 170 -1.58 -27.96 7.06
N LEU A 171 -2.78 -28.47 7.34
CA LEU A 171 -3.67 -27.91 8.35
C LEU A 171 -2.96 -27.84 9.71
N THR A 172 -3.06 -26.69 10.37
CA THR A 172 -2.57 -26.49 11.73
C THR A 172 -3.69 -25.99 12.65
N SER A 173 -3.61 -26.36 13.93
CA SER A 173 -4.47 -25.80 14.99
C SER A 173 -3.85 -24.57 15.66
N SER A 174 -2.56 -24.34 15.44
CA SER A 174 -1.81 -23.22 16.00
C SER A 174 -1.57 -22.18 14.91
N LEU A 175 -2.46 -21.21 14.82
CA LEU A 175 -2.43 -20.16 13.82
C LEU A 175 -2.91 -18.83 14.42
N SER A 176 -2.28 -17.74 14.03
CA SER A 176 -2.80 -16.41 14.33
C SER A 176 -4.14 -16.19 13.62
N PRO A 177 -5.14 -15.60 14.29
CA PRO A 177 -6.38 -15.18 13.61
C PRO A 177 -6.14 -14.26 12.40
N LYS A 178 -5.03 -13.51 12.39
CA LYS A 178 -4.66 -12.66 11.24
C LYS A 178 -4.26 -13.50 10.01
N SER A 179 -3.52 -14.59 10.22
CA SER A 179 -3.04 -15.48 9.15
C SER A 179 -4.09 -16.52 8.72
N ALA A 180 -5.11 -16.78 9.55
CA ALA A 180 -6.22 -17.69 9.22
C ALA A 180 -6.95 -17.40 7.91
N ALA A 181 -7.00 -16.13 7.51
CA ALA A 181 -7.62 -15.73 6.25
C ALA A 181 -6.87 -16.20 5.00
N GLU A 182 -5.61 -16.61 5.14
CA GLU A 182 -4.78 -17.13 4.04
C GLU A 182 -4.98 -18.64 3.87
N GLU A 183 -5.11 -19.39 4.98
CA GLU A 183 -5.39 -20.83 4.97
C GLU A 183 -6.75 -21.19 4.35
N ILE A 184 -7.77 -20.34 4.56
CA ILE A 184 -9.11 -20.55 4.00
C ILE A 184 -9.12 -20.38 2.47
N GLY A 185 -8.19 -19.59 1.93
CA GLY A 185 -8.10 -19.23 0.52
C GLY A 185 -6.66 -19.18 0.05
N TYR A 186 -5.99 -20.33 0.05
CA TYR A 186 -4.55 -20.49 -0.22
C TYR A 186 -4.09 -20.12 -1.64
N THR A 187 -5.01 -19.72 -2.53
CA THR A 187 -4.64 -19.15 -3.83
C THR A 187 -4.39 -17.65 -3.76
N PHE A 188 -4.81 -16.98 -2.67
CA PHE A 188 -4.72 -15.52 -2.45
C PHE A 188 -5.43 -14.64 -3.50
N LEU A 189 -5.86 -15.22 -4.62
CA LEU A 189 -6.45 -14.58 -5.77
C LEU A 189 -7.83 -13.93 -5.56
N PRO A 190 -8.73 -14.41 -4.65
CA PRO A 190 -10.05 -13.78 -4.52
C PRO A 190 -9.99 -12.30 -4.13
N CYS A 191 -9.15 -11.92 -3.17
CA CYS A 191 -9.03 -10.54 -2.73
C CYS A 191 -8.33 -9.65 -3.77
N VAL A 192 -7.39 -10.22 -4.54
CA VAL A 192 -6.71 -9.56 -5.66
C VAL A 192 -7.71 -9.19 -6.75
N LEU A 193 -8.53 -10.15 -7.20
CA LEU A 193 -9.55 -9.89 -8.22
C LEU A 193 -10.60 -8.91 -7.72
N ALA A 194 -11.03 -9.04 -6.45
CA ALA A 194 -11.99 -8.12 -5.86
C ALA A 194 -11.44 -6.68 -5.80
N GLY A 195 -10.20 -6.48 -5.34
CA GLY A 195 -9.57 -5.17 -5.29
C GLY A 195 -9.30 -4.58 -6.67
N LEU A 196 -8.85 -5.38 -7.64
CA LEU A 196 -8.62 -4.92 -9.00
C LEU A 196 -9.90 -4.58 -9.76
N SER A 197 -11.04 -5.15 -9.37
CA SER A 197 -12.34 -4.89 -10.03
C SER A 197 -12.75 -3.41 -9.97
N ASN A 198 -12.28 -2.67 -8.95
CA ASN A 198 -12.60 -1.27 -8.71
C ASN A 198 -11.37 -0.40 -8.35
N ALA A 199 -10.15 -0.93 -8.55
CA ALA A 199 -8.92 -0.17 -8.40
C ALA A 199 -8.95 1.10 -9.28
N PRO A 200 -8.54 2.27 -8.76
CA PRO A 200 -8.55 3.50 -9.54
C PRO A 200 -7.54 3.43 -10.68
N GLN A 201 -7.87 4.06 -11.80
CA GLN A 201 -6.95 4.22 -12.93
C GLN A 201 -5.90 5.29 -12.62
N TYR A 202 -4.70 5.11 -13.18
CA TYR A 202 -3.58 6.02 -12.94
C TYR A 202 -3.50 7.07 -14.04
N LEU A 203 -3.53 8.34 -13.63
CA LEU A 203 -3.41 9.46 -14.55
C LEU A 203 -2.02 10.08 -14.43
N VAL A 204 -1.18 9.81 -15.42
CA VAL A 204 0.26 10.12 -15.40
C VAL A 204 0.62 11.46 -16.07
N LYS A 205 -0.23 11.98 -16.97
CA LYS A 205 0.03 13.20 -17.74
C LYS A 205 -0.89 14.33 -17.31
N ASN A 206 -0.31 15.48 -16.95
CA ASN A 206 -0.99 16.73 -16.55
C ASN A 206 -2.08 16.56 -15.46
N PRO A 207 -1.73 16.09 -14.25
CA PRO A 207 -2.70 15.93 -13.15
C PRO A 207 -3.44 17.24 -12.80
N GLU A 208 -2.84 18.41 -13.06
CA GLU A 208 -3.46 19.72 -12.84
C GLU A 208 -4.49 20.12 -13.91
N SER A 209 -4.49 19.47 -15.10
CA SER A 209 -5.47 19.72 -16.16
C SER A 209 -6.56 18.64 -16.23
N LEU A 210 -6.64 17.76 -15.24
CA LEU A 210 -7.43 16.52 -15.27
C LEU A 210 -8.77 16.63 -14.54
N ALA A 211 -9.70 15.80 -15.01
CA ALA A 211 -11.14 15.88 -14.87
C ALA A 211 -11.67 15.96 -13.42
N LYS A 212 -12.84 16.61 -13.26
CA LYS A 212 -13.67 16.56 -12.05
C LYS A 212 -13.76 15.11 -11.53
N GLY A 213 -13.36 14.88 -10.29
CA GLY A 213 -13.53 13.58 -9.59
C GLY A 213 -12.26 12.74 -9.39
N CYS A 214 -11.09 13.19 -9.83
CA CYS A 214 -9.82 12.54 -9.50
C CYS A 214 -9.34 12.91 -8.08
N ILE A 215 -8.56 12.03 -7.47
CA ILE A 215 -7.90 12.26 -6.19
C ILE A 215 -6.44 12.59 -6.45
N LEU A 216 -5.98 13.70 -5.88
CA LEU A 216 -4.63 14.23 -5.96
C LEU A 216 -3.88 14.02 -4.63
N ALA A 217 -2.55 14.06 -4.69
CA ALA A 217 -1.71 14.02 -3.49
C ALA A 217 -2.06 15.12 -2.49
N SER A 218 -2.48 16.29 -3.00
CA SER A 218 -2.90 17.45 -2.21
C SER A 218 -4.20 17.24 -1.45
N ASP A 219 -5.00 16.24 -1.85
CA ASP A 219 -6.28 15.90 -1.20
C ASP A 219 -6.07 14.98 0.01
N VAL A 220 -4.85 14.47 0.22
CA VAL A 220 -4.49 13.68 1.39
C VAL A 220 -4.30 14.60 2.59
N ASP A 221 -5.14 14.42 3.59
CA ASP A 221 -5.13 15.22 4.81
C ASP A 221 -4.42 14.53 5.98
N SER A 222 -4.31 13.20 5.96
CA SER A 222 -3.61 12.42 6.99
C SER A 222 -2.98 11.15 6.40
N VAL A 223 -1.84 10.75 6.96
CA VAL A 223 -1.11 9.52 6.61
C VAL A 223 -0.84 8.75 7.89
N ILE A 224 -1.14 7.45 7.91
CA ILE A 224 -0.87 6.55 9.05
C ILE A 224 0.16 5.53 8.62
N LEU A 225 1.20 5.32 9.42
CA LEU A 225 2.22 4.29 9.19
C LEU A 225 2.78 3.74 10.51
N PRO A 226 3.44 2.57 10.49
CA PRO A 226 4.29 2.09 11.58
C PRO A 226 5.31 3.14 12.04
N VAL A 227 5.67 3.13 13.32
CA VAL A 227 6.59 4.12 13.90
C VAL A 227 8.01 4.06 13.33
N ASP A 228 8.40 2.92 12.80
CA ASP A 228 9.73 2.61 12.26
C ASP A 228 9.78 2.54 10.73
N ALA A 229 8.68 2.86 10.03
CA ALA A 229 8.54 2.76 8.58
C ALA A 229 8.44 4.12 7.85
N CYS A 230 8.99 5.19 8.42
CA CYS A 230 8.92 6.54 7.82
C CYS A 230 9.86 6.75 6.62
N GLY A 231 10.69 5.76 6.28
CA GLY A 231 11.71 5.83 5.23
C GLY A 231 11.20 5.56 3.81
N GLY A 232 9.98 5.05 3.65
CA GLY A 232 9.41 4.75 2.33
C GLY A 232 9.22 5.99 1.47
N ASP A 233 9.32 5.82 0.14
CA ASP A 233 9.26 6.93 -0.83
C ASP A 233 7.98 7.77 -0.69
N GLY A 234 6.82 7.12 -0.53
CA GLY A 234 5.55 7.81 -0.29
C GLY A 234 5.50 8.59 1.02
N ALA A 235 6.01 8.02 2.11
CA ALA A 235 6.07 8.70 3.41
C ALA A 235 6.98 9.94 3.34
N LEU A 236 8.15 9.81 2.72
CA LEU A 236 9.08 10.92 2.49
C LEU A 236 8.50 11.99 1.57
N ALA A 237 7.77 11.61 0.52
CA ALA A 237 7.13 12.54 -0.39
C ALA A 237 6.08 13.41 0.34
N PHE A 238 5.19 12.79 1.12
CA PHE A 238 4.22 13.54 1.93
C PHE A 238 4.88 14.41 3.00
N ALA A 239 5.91 13.90 3.68
CA ALA A 239 6.65 14.66 4.69
C ALA A 239 7.32 15.93 4.14
N ARG A 240 7.74 15.90 2.85
CA ARG A 240 8.43 16.98 2.15
C ARG A 240 7.51 17.86 1.30
N SER A 241 6.21 17.56 1.24
CA SER A 241 5.23 18.34 0.47
C SER A 241 5.22 19.81 0.90
N LYS A 242 5.32 20.73 -0.07
CA LYS A 242 5.32 22.19 0.15
C LYS A 242 3.93 22.82 0.03
N ARG A 243 2.98 22.16 -0.64
CA ARG A 243 1.65 22.71 -0.94
C ARG A 243 0.68 22.43 0.20
N ASN A 244 0.44 21.14 0.45
CA ASN A 244 -0.38 20.67 1.56
C ASN A 244 0.37 19.52 2.24
N LYS A 245 0.67 19.67 3.53
CA LYS A 245 1.40 18.67 4.30
C LYS A 245 0.40 17.90 5.16
N PRO A 246 0.13 16.63 4.88
CA PRO A 246 -0.81 15.85 5.68
C PRO A 246 -0.30 15.68 7.11
N LEU A 247 -1.22 15.46 8.03
CA LEU A 247 -0.88 15.01 9.38
C LEU A 247 -0.32 13.59 9.31
N ILE A 248 0.95 13.43 9.63
CA ILE A 248 1.59 12.10 9.68
C ILE A 248 1.42 11.52 11.08
N ILE A 249 0.83 10.34 11.16
CA ILE A 249 0.50 9.62 12.39
C ILE A 249 1.33 8.32 12.41
N CYS A 250 2.16 8.17 13.44
CA CYS A 250 3.03 7.01 13.61
C CYS A 250 2.51 6.12 14.74
N VAL A 251 2.22 4.85 14.44
CA VAL A 251 1.63 3.90 15.39
C VAL A 251 2.73 3.04 16.03
N GLU A 252 2.81 3.04 17.35
CA GLU A 252 3.87 2.35 18.11
C GLU A 252 3.65 0.84 18.21
N GLU A 253 2.40 0.36 18.36
CA GLU A 253 2.13 -1.09 18.48
C GLU A 253 2.37 -1.90 17.20
N ASN A 254 2.54 -1.25 16.04
CA ASN A 254 2.85 -1.92 14.78
C ASN A 254 4.34 -1.78 14.51
N GLU A 255 5.11 -2.74 15.00
CA GLU A 255 6.55 -2.82 14.80
C GLU A 255 6.87 -3.54 13.48
N THR A 256 7.97 -3.15 12.83
CA THR A 256 8.46 -3.79 11.62
C THR A 256 9.94 -4.13 11.76
N VAL A 257 10.50 -4.83 10.77
CA VAL A 257 11.97 -5.04 10.68
C VAL A 257 12.74 -3.79 10.27
N LEU A 258 12.04 -2.68 10.00
CA LEU A 258 12.62 -1.40 9.60
C LEU A 258 13.10 -0.61 10.82
N ASN A 259 13.81 0.48 10.57
CA ASN A 259 14.34 1.33 11.64
C ASN A 259 14.36 2.81 11.23
N ASP A 260 13.53 3.17 10.27
CA ASP A 260 13.42 4.50 9.69
C ASP A 260 12.40 5.33 10.48
N THR A 261 12.78 5.69 11.70
CA THR A 261 11.89 6.48 12.58
C THR A 261 11.80 7.94 12.14
N ALA A 262 10.67 8.59 12.48
CA ALA A 262 10.47 10.02 12.23
C ALA A 262 11.61 10.92 12.77
N ASP A 263 12.14 10.61 13.95
CA ASP A 263 13.20 11.39 14.60
C ASP A 263 14.52 11.35 13.80
N LYS A 264 14.90 10.17 13.29
CA LYS A 264 16.10 10.01 12.44
C LYS A 264 16.00 10.78 11.14
N LEU A 265 14.80 10.91 10.60
CA LEU A 265 14.53 11.54 9.31
C LEU A 265 14.13 13.02 9.43
N GLY A 266 14.00 13.55 10.66
CA GLY A 266 13.57 14.93 10.90
C GLY A 266 12.12 15.22 10.47
N ILE A 267 11.24 14.21 10.56
CA ILE A 267 9.84 14.31 10.14
C ILE A 267 8.97 14.65 11.35
N LYS A 268 8.16 15.71 11.24
CA LYS A 268 7.14 16.03 12.25
C LYS A 268 5.98 15.06 12.13
N VAL A 269 5.68 14.34 13.22
CA VAL A 269 4.60 13.35 13.31
C VAL A 269 3.82 13.48 14.62
N VAL A 270 2.62 12.88 14.65
CA VAL A 270 1.90 12.56 15.89
C VAL A 270 2.12 11.09 16.19
N ARG A 271 2.79 10.79 17.29
CA ARG A 271 2.96 9.40 17.76
C ARG A 271 1.74 8.98 18.54
N VAL A 272 1.25 7.77 18.26
CA VAL A 272 0.12 7.14 18.94
C VAL A 272 0.48 5.73 19.34
N SER A 273 -0.06 5.27 20.46
CA SER A 273 0.27 3.97 21.03
C SER A 273 -0.30 2.84 20.17
N ASN A 274 -1.50 3.04 19.62
CA ASN A 274 -2.26 2.02 18.90
C ASN A 274 -3.18 2.60 17.82
N TYR A 275 -3.78 1.73 17.01
CA TYR A 275 -4.69 2.13 15.93
C TYR A 275 -6.00 2.77 16.43
N TRP A 276 -6.45 2.48 17.65
CA TRP A 276 -7.64 3.16 18.22
C TRP A 276 -7.34 4.63 18.49
N GLU A 277 -6.16 4.91 19.03
CA GLU A 277 -5.67 6.27 19.21
C GLU A 277 -5.44 6.96 17.86
N ALA A 278 -4.91 6.25 16.85
CA ALA A 278 -4.76 6.77 15.49
C ALA A 278 -6.11 7.23 14.91
N ILE A 279 -7.17 6.43 15.05
CA ILE A 279 -8.53 6.79 14.63
C ILE A 279 -9.02 8.04 15.37
N GLY A 280 -8.78 8.14 16.68
CA GLY A 280 -9.11 9.33 17.47
C GLY A 280 -8.39 10.59 16.98
N VAL A 281 -7.11 10.48 16.62
CA VAL A 281 -6.34 11.58 16.03
C VAL A 281 -6.91 11.98 14.67
N VAL A 282 -7.24 11.03 13.80
CA VAL A 282 -7.88 11.33 12.50
C VAL A 282 -9.23 12.02 12.70
N ALA A 283 -10.04 11.56 13.66
CA ALA A 283 -11.34 12.17 13.96
C ALA A 283 -11.19 13.61 14.46
N ALA A 284 -10.23 13.89 15.34
CA ALA A 284 -9.94 15.25 15.81
C ALA A 284 -9.43 16.16 14.68
N HIS A 285 -8.48 15.65 13.87
CA HIS A 285 -7.91 16.39 12.73
C HIS A 285 -9.00 16.76 11.73
N LYS A 286 -9.87 15.81 11.36
CA LYS A 286 -11.03 16.04 10.49
C LYS A 286 -12.01 17.07 11.04
N ALA A 287 -12.13 17.19 12.36
CA ALA A 287 -12.98 18.18 13.03
C ALA A 287 -12.31 19.56 13.18
N GLY A 288 -11.05 19.73 12.74
CA GLY A 288 -10.28 20.96 12.94
C GLY A 288 -9.83 21.17 14.40
N ILE A 289 -9.79 20.09 15.20
CA ILE A 289 -9.40 20.12 16.61
C ILE A 289 -7.94 19.67 16.74
N ASP A 290 -7.11 20.43 17.46
CA ASP A 290 -5.75 19.99 17.81
C ASP A 290 -5.85 18.71 18.68
N PRO A 291 -5.34 17.55 18.22
CA PRO A 291 -5.40 16.31 18.99
C PRO A 291 -4.76 16.41 20.38
N ASN A 292 -3.80 17.32 20.59
CA ASN A 292 -3.19 17.55 21.90
C ASN A 292 -4.18 18.14 22.92
N SER A 293 -5.23 18.82 22.47
CA SER A 293 -6.28 19.36 23.36
C SER A 293 -7.10 18.27 24.06
N LEU A 294 -7.17 17.09 23.46
CA LEU A 294 -7.85 15.93 24.03
C LEU A 294 -6.95 15.13 24.99
N ARG A 295 -5.70 15.56 25.16
CA ARG A 295 -4.74 14.91 26.06
C ARG A 295 -4.63 15.69 27.35
N ARG A 296 -4.81 14.98 28.47
CA ARG A 296 -4.85 15.53 29.84
C ARG A 296 -3.77 16.59 30.13
N ASN A 297 -2.54 16.37 29.67
CA ASN A 297 -1.38 17.19 30.01
C ASN A 297 -0.57 17.67 28.79
N LYS A 298 -1.19 17.86 27.62
CA LYS A 298 -0.47 18.32 26.40
C LYS A 298 -0.80 19.75 25.95
N ILE A 299 -1.77 20.41 26.59
CA ILE A 299 -2.00 21.84 26.41
C ILE A 299 -1.37 22.60 27.56
N ARG A 300 -0.56 23.60 27.22
CA ARG A 300 0.01 24.56 28.17
C ARG A 300 -0.80 25.84 28.16
N ASN A 301 -0.75 26.59 29.26
CA ASN A 301 -1.28 27.95 29.29
C ASN A 301 -0.61 28.79 28.20
N ILE A 302 -1.40 29.68 27.58
CA ILE A 302 -0.88 30.64 26.61
C ILE A 302 0.20 31.49 27.29
N GLN A 303 1.37 31.61 26.67
CA GLN A 303 2.46 32.43 27.18
C GLN A 303 2.31 33.86 26.68
N CYS A 304 2.39 34.83 27.59
CA CYS A 304 2.58 36.23 27.24
C CYS A 304 4.09 36.46 27.06
N LEU A 305 4.52 36.82 25.85
CA LEU A 305 5.89 37.28 25.61
C LEU A 305 6.06 38.60 26.38
N SER A 306 6.87 38.59 27.44
CA SER A 306 7.04 39.69 28.40
C SER A 306 7.61 40.99 27.80
N ASP A 307 8.04 40.97 26.54
CA ASP A 307 8.66 42.12 25.86
C ASP A 307 7.76 42.80 24.82
N VAL A 308 6.50 42.35 24.66
CA VAL A 308 5.55 43.01 23.75
C VAL A 308 4.69 43.98 24.55
N GLN A 309 5.00 45.29 24.45
CA GLN A 309 4.10 46.33 24.95
C GLN A 309 2.70 46.13 24.38
N ALA A 310 1.70 46.33 25.26
CA ALA A 310 0.29 46.26 24.91
C ALA A 310 0.04 47.07 23.62
N ASN A 311 -0.27 46.36 22.53
CA ASN A 311 -0.64 46.86 21.20
C ASN A 311 0.47 47.04 20.14
N GLY A 312 1.68 46.49 20.31
CA GLY A 312 2.59 46.26 19.16
C GLY A 312 3.14 47.51 18.45
N PHE A 313 3.01 48.70 19.03
CA PHE A 313 3.70 49.89 18.54
C PHE A 313 5.01 50.07 19.30
N ALA A 314 6.11 50.19 18.57
CA ALA A 314 7.38 50.62 19.15
C ALA A 314 7.22 52.05 19.69
N VAL A 315 7.40 52.22 21.00
CA VAL A 315 7.60 53.55 21.57
C VAL A 315 8.89 54.10 20.98
N SER A 316 8.77 55.06 20.06
CA SER A 316 9.87 55.91 19.66
C SER A 316 10.34 56.63 20.91
N THR A 317 11.49 56.23 21.45
CA THR A 317 12.17 56.99 22.49
C THR A 317 12.64 58.28 21.85
N ALA A 318 11.82 59.33 21.98
CA ALA A 318 12.26 60.69 21.74
C ALA A 318 13.36 61.01 22.76
N SER A 319 14.61 60.95 22.32
CA SER A 319 15.74 61.50 23.04
C SER A 319 15.62 63.02 23.03
N SER A 320 14.94 63.58 24.04
CA SER A 320 15.07 64.98 24.42
C SER A 320 16.27 65.11 25.36
N VAL A 321 17.39 65.59 24.83
CA VAL A 321 18.44 66.23 25.63
C VAL A 321 18.79 67.54 24.94
N THR A 322 18.36 68.60 25.61
CA THR A 322 18.84 69.99 25.56
C THR A 322 20.35 70.10 25.71
#